data_AF-A0A7J4LK70-F1
#
_entry.id   AF-A0A7J4LK70-F1
#
_cell.length_a   1.000
_cell.length_b   1.000
_cell.length_c   1.000
_cell.angle_alpha   90.00
_cell.angle_beta   90.00
_cell.angle_gamma   90.00
#
_symmetry.space_group_name_H-M   'P 1'
#
loop_
_entity.id
_entity.type
_entity.pdbx_description
1 polymer ?
#
loop_
_entity_poly.entity_id
_entity_poly.type
_entity_poly.pdbx_seq_one_letter_code
_entity_poly.pdbx_strand_id
1 'polypeptide(L)'
;MELRGDRIHIHTSSEVEEMPLGTIKSDELAGCPKCTDFAARFADVSAGNTGSADGYTTLVVRTDAGMALVTGATRAGRLELSDGIDLAAIERAARRKGGRL
;
A
#
# COMPACT_ATOMS: atom_id res chain seq x y z
N MET A 1 -13.04 -6.49 0.00
CA MET A 1 -13.11 -5.06 0.34
C MET A 1 -11.78 -4.43 0.03
N GLU A 2 -11.75 -3.25 -0.57
CA GLU A 2 -10.54 -2.52 -0.93
C GLU A 2 -10.70 -1.03 -0.63
N LEU A 3 -9.61 -0.36 -0.22
CA LEU A 3 -9.55 1.10 -0.14
C LEU A 3 -8.90 1.66 -1.41
N ARG A 4 -9.62 2.53 -2.12
CA ARG A 4 -9.08 3.27 -3.27
C ARG A 4 -9.37 4.75 -3.11
N GLY A 5 -8.31 5.54 -2.94
CA GLY A 5 -8.45 6.97 -2.72
C GLY A 5 -9.23 7.27 -1.43
N ASP A 6 -10.36 7.96 -1.57
CA ASP A 6 -11.28 8.32 -0.48
C ASP A 6 -12.52 7.43 -0.43
N ARG A 7 -12.51 6.27 -1.09
CA ARG A 7 -13.61 5.31 -1.16
C ARG A 7 -13.23 3.94 -0.60
N ILE A 8 -14.25 3.27 -0.06
CA ILE A 8 -14.23 1.87 0.34
C ILE A 8 -15.07 1.11 -0.70
N HIS A 9 -14.44 0.18 -1.41
CA HIS A 9 -15.10 -0.72 -2.35
C HIS A 9 -15.40 -2.05 -1.65
N ILE A 10 -16.66 -2.44 -1.61
CA ILE A 10 -17.16 -3.67 -0.99
C ILE A 10 -17.57 -4.61 -2.11
N HIS A 11 -16.76 -5.63 -2.35
CA HIS A 11 -17.02 -6.63 -3.38
C HIS A 11 -17.87 -7.76 -2.79
N THR A 12 -19.06 -7.97 -3.34
CA THR A 12 -19.92 -9.13 -3.08
C THR A 12 -19.79 -10.14 -4.24
N SER A 13 -20.51 -11.26 -4.17
CA SER A 13 -20.53 -12.24 -5.27
C SER A 13 -21.21 -11.71 -6.54
N SER A 14 -22.05 -10.67 -6.43
CA SER A 14 -22.89 -10.17 -7.51
C SER A 14 -22.53 -8.76 -7.94
N GLU A 15 -21.96 -7.93 -7.07
CA GLU A 15 -21.72 -6.51 -7.35
C GLU A 15 -20.59 -5.91 -6.50
N VAL A 16 -20.27 -4.65 -6.80
CA VAL A 16 -19.35 -3.83 -6.00
C VAL A 16 -20.13 -2.63 -5.49
N GLU A 17 -20.26 -2.52 -4.17
CA GLU A 17 -20.81 -1.34 -3.52
C GLU A 17 -19.68 -0.38 -3.14
N GLU A 18 -19.96 0.93 -3.17
CA GLU A 18 -18.99 1.96 -2.81
C GLU A 18 -19.53 2.87 -1.72
N MET A 19 -18.68 3.20 -0.75
CA MET A 19 -18.98 4.22 0.25
C MET A 19 -17.80 5.16 0.50
N PRO A 20 -18.04 6.41 0.91
CA PRO A 20 -16.96 7.33 1.26
C PRO A 20 -16.18 6.84 2.49
N LEU A 21 -14.85 6.88 2.46
CA LEU A 21 -14.00 6.53 3.60
C LEU A 21 -14.26 7.41 4.83
N GLY A 22 -14.72 8.65 4.61
CA GLY A 22 -15.08 9.57 5.69
C GLY A 22 -16.23 9.09 6.57
N THR A 23 -17.07 8.15 6.12
CA THR A 23 -18.22 7.65 6.91
C THR A 23 -17.79 6.87 8.15
N ILE A 24 -16.60 6.23 8.12
CA ILE A 24 -16.06 5.43 9.22
C ILE A 24 -15.03 6.19 10.07
N LYS A 25 -14.92 7.52 9.89
CA LYS A 25 -13.88 8.31 10.55
C LYS A 25 -14.00 8.27 12.08
N SER A 26 -15.21 8.15 12.61
CA SER A 26 -15.49 7.99 14.04
C SER A 26 -15.00 6.66 14.62
N ASP A 27 -14.80 5.65 13.77
CA ASP A 27 -14.40 4.30 14.17
C ASP A 27 -12.87 4.09 14.10
N GLU A 28 -12.12 5.13 13.70
CA GLU A 28 -10.66 5.09 13.69
C GLU A 28 -10.11 4.91 15.11
N LEU A 29 -9.16 3.98 15.27
CA LEU A 29 -8.46 3.78 16.53
C LEU A 29 -7.75 5.06 16.97
N ALA A 30 -7.87 5.43 18.24
CA ALA A 30 -7.33 6.69 18.79
C ALA A 30 -5.82 6.90 18.59
N GLY A 31 -5.05 5.82 18.34
CA GLY A 31 -3.63 5.89 18.03
C GLY A 31 -3.30 6.21 16.56
N CYS A 32 -4.17 5.86 15.61
CA CYS A 32 -3.90 5.98 14.18
C CYS A 32 -3.61 7.41 13.70
N PRO A 33 -4.30 8.46 14.18
CA PRO A 33 -4.02 9.84 13.78
C PRO A 33 -2.63 10.33 14.21
N LYS A 34 -2.01 9.69 15.19
CA LYS A 34 -0.67 10.03 15.70
C LYS A 34 0.45 9.32 14.95
N CYS A 35 0.12 8.24 14.22
CA CYS A 35 1.10 7.44 13.50
C CYS A 35 1.49 8.13 12.20
N THR A 36 2.78 8.46 12.08
CA THR A 36 3.39 9.11 10.91
C THR A 36 4.09 8.12 9.97
N ASP A 37 3.95 6.81 10.19
CA ASP A 37 4.53 5.79 9.31
C ASP A 37 3.47 5.26 8.34
N PHE A 38 3.61 5.61 7.07
CA PHE A 38 2.71 5.17 6.00
C PHE A 38 3.16 3.87 5.34
N ALA A 39 4.48 3.73 5.13
CA ALA A 39 5.05 2.71 4.25
C ALA A 39 5.94 1.74 5.02
N ALA A 40 5.61 1.46 6.30
CA ALA A 40 6.34 0.56 7.19
C ALA A 40 7.86 0.77 7.10
N ARG A 41 8.33 1.99 7.38
CA ARG A 41 9.69 2.45 7.05
C ARG A 41 10.84 1.63 7.64
N PHE A 42 10.55 0.77 8.61
CA PHE A 42 11.51 -0.07 9.32
C PHE A 42 11.50 -1.53 8.85
N ALA A 43 10.66 -1.91 7.90
CA ALA A 43 10.65 -3.25 7.32
C ALA A 43 11.80 -3.44 6.32
N ASP A 44 12.24 -4.69 6.13
CA ASP A 44 13.16 -5.05 5.04
C ASP A 44 12.53 -4.83 3.66
N VAL A 45 11.25 -5.18 3.56
CA VAL A 45 10.38 -4.97 2.39
C VAL A 45 9.02 -4.49 2.89
N SER A 46 8.55 -3.37 2.36
CA SER A 46 7.18 -2.90 2.55
C SER A 46 6.35 -3.21 1.29
N ALA A 47 5.08 -3.58 1.47
CA ALA A 47 4.17 -3.93 0.37
C ALA A 47 2.83 -3.20 0.51
N GLY A 48 2.31 -2.62 -0.58
CA GLY A 48 1.01 -1.94 -0.59
C GLY A 48 0.49 -1.65 -2.00
N ASN A 49 -0.77 -1.23 -2.13
CA ASN A 49 -1.41 -0.98 -3.44
C ASN A 49 -1.11 0.42 -4.03
N THR A 50 -0.65 1.37 -3.21
CA THR A 50 -0.58 2.76 -3.61
C THR A 50 0.57 2.93 -4.59
N GLY A 51 0.28 3.46 -5.78
CA GLY A 51 1.27 3.68 -6.83
C GLY A 51 1.49 2.47 -7.74
N SER A 52 0.82 1.34 -7.51
CA SER A 52 0.76 0.22 -8.46
C SER A 52 -0.52 0.23 -9.27
N ALA A 53 -0.48 -0.41 -10.45
CA ALA A 53 -1.68 -0.73 -11.21
C ALA A 53 -2.55 -1.79 -10.51
N ASP A 54 -3.80 -1.93 -10.94
CA ASP A 54 -4.71 -2.97 -10.48
C ASP A 54 -4.12 -4.37 -10.67
N GLY A 55 -4.24 -5.21 -9.65
CA GLY A 55 -3.66 -6.55 -9.62
C GLY A 55 -2.17 -6.60 -9.27
N TYR A 56 -1.51 -5.45 -9.12
CA TYR A 56 -0.12 -5.35 -8.68
C TYR A 56 0.01 -4.83 -7.25
N THR A 57 1.20 -5.00 -6.70
CA THR A 57 1.59 -4.49 -5.38
C THR A 57 2.90 -3.73 -5.53
N THR A 58 2.94 -2.51 -5.03
CA THR A 58 4.18 -1.74 -4.88
C THR A 58 5.02 -2.35 -3.77
N LEU A 59 6.28 -2.68 -4.08
CA LEU A 59 7.29 -3.10 -3.12
C LEU A 59 8.32 -1.99 -2.88
N VAL A 60 8.57 -1.65 -1.62
CA VAL A 60 9.66 -0.76 -1.22
C VAL A 60 10.70 -1.61 -0.49
N VAL A 61 11.83 -1.84 -1.14
CA VAL A 61 12.93 -2.67 -0.62
C VAL A 61 13.96 -1.76 0.04
N ARG A 62 14.32 -2.04 1.30
CA ARG A 62 15.13 -1.12 2.12
C ARG A 62 16.48 -1.70 2.56
N THR A 63 16.53 -2.99 2.85
CA THR A 63 17.72 -3.65 3.39
C THR A 63 18.26 -4.69 2.43
N ASP A 64 19.50 -5.10 2.66
CA ASP A 64 20.14 -6.17 1.89
C ASP A 64 19.38 -7.49 2.01
N ALA A 65 18.81 -7.78 3.19
CA ALA A 65 17.96 -8.94 3.41
C ALA A 65 16.68 -8.87 2.56
N GLY A 66 16.04 -7.71 2.49
CA GLY A 66 14.87 -7.49 1.63
C GLY A 66 15.21 -7.64 0.14
N MET A 67 16.36 -7.12 -0.27
CA MET A 67 16.84 -7.26 -1.65
C MET A 67 17.12 -8.73 -2.02
N ALA A 68 17.77 -9.48 -1.12
CA ALA A 68 18.01 -10.90 -1.31
C ALA A 68 16.70 -11.69 -1.41
N LEU A 69 15.69 -11.36 -0.60
CA LEU A 69 14.37 -11.98 -0.64
C LEU A 69 13.68 -11.74 -1.97
N VAL A 70 13.55 -10.48 -2.41
CA VAL A 70 12.86 -10.13 -3.66
C VAL A 70 13.57 -10.75 -4.85
N THR A 71 14.90 -10.62 -4.92
CA THR A 71 15.70 -11.19 -6.02
C THR A 71 15.60 -12.71 -6.06
N GLY A 72 15.66 -13.37 -4.90
CA GLY A 72 15.51 -14.82 -4.79
C GLY A 72 14.13 -15.29 -5.26
N ALA A 73 13.07 -14.61 -4.85
CA ALA A 73 11.70 -14.93 -5.26
C ALA A 73 11.49 -14.76 -6.76
N THR A 74 12.03 -13.69 -7.36
CA THR A 74 11.97 -13.47 -8.81
C THR A 74 12.73 -14.56 -9.58
N ARG A 75 13.96 -14.90 -9.15
CA ARG A 75 14.73 -15.99 -9.77
C ARG A 75 14.04 -17.35 -9.67
N ALA A 76 13.32 -17.59 -8.59
CA ALA A 76 12.55 -18.81 -8.39
C ALA A 76 11.21 -18.84 -9.15
N GLY A 77 10.89 -17.80 -9.94
CA GLY A 77 9.62 -17.69 -10.67
C GLY A 77 8.40 -17.52 -9.75
N ARG A 78 8.60 -17.03 -8.52
CA ARG A 78 7.53 -16.82 -7.52
C ARG A 78 7.04 -15.37 -7.46
N LEU A 79 7.81 -14.44 -8.01
CA LEU A 79 7.49 -13.02 -8.04
C LEU A 79 7.81 -12.45 -9.42
N GLU A 80 6.80 -11.89 -10.07
CA GLU A 80 6.97 -11.10 -11.29
C GLU A 80 7.11 -9.63 -10.92
N LEU A 81 8.08 -8.95 -11.53
CA LEU A 81 8.28 -7.52 -11.35
C LEU A 81 7.74 -6.79 -12.57
N SER A 82 7.01 -5.70 -12.32
CA SER A 82 6.48 -4.82 -13.34
C SER A 82 6.99 -3.40 -13.12
N ASP A 83 7.08 -2.64 -14.20
CA ASP A 83 7.43 -1.24 -14.20
C ASP A 83 6.18 -0.36 -13.98
N GLY A 84 6.36 0.97 -14.02
CA GLY A 84 5.24 1.91 -14.02
C GLY A 84 4.71 2.29 -12.65
N ILE A 85 5.59 2.35 -11.64
CA ILE A 85 5.23 2.80 -10.29
C ILE A 85 4.98 4.32 -10.29
N ASP A 86 3.80 4.75 -9.83
CA ASP A 86 3.53 6.17 -9.53
C ASP A 86 4.13 6.54 -8.17
N LEU A 87 5.42 6.88 -8.19
CA LEU A 87 6.15 7.34 -7.00
C LEU A 87 5.51 8.59 -6.37
N ALA A 88 4.97 9.48 -7.20
CA ALA A 88 4.37 10.72 -6.71
C ALA A 88 3.08 10.43 -5.90
N ALA A 89 2.28 9.42 -6.28
CA ALA A 89 1.14 8.98 -5.48
C ALA A 89 1.57 8.46 -4.10
N ILE A 90 2.63 7.66 -4.05
CA ILE A 90 3.18 7.11 -2.80
C ILE A 90 3.63 8.26 -1.88
N GLU A 91 4.41 9.20 -2.40
CA GLU A 91 4.89 10.35 -1.63
C GLU A 91 3.76 11.27 -1.17
N ARG A 92 2.72 11.48 -1.99
CA ARG A 92 1.53 12.25 -1.58
C ARG A 92 0.82 11.56 -0.42
N ALA A 93 0.63 10.24 -0.50
CA ALA A 93 -0.02 9.47 0.57
C ALA A 93 0.80 9.50 1.87
N ALA A 94 2.11 9.28 1.79
CA ALA A 94 3.00 9.38 2.94
C ALA A 94 2.93 10.76 3.61
N ARG A 95 3.00 11.85 2.82
CA ARG A 95 2.89 13.22 3.33
C ARG A 95 1.55 13.51 4.01
N ARG A 96 0.43 13.03 3.47
CA ARG A 96 -0.90 13.20 4.10
C ARG A 96 -0.99 12.56 5.48
N LYS A 97 -0.27 11.45 5.71
CA LYS A 97 -0.16 10.81 7.03
C LYS A 97 0.82 11.52 7.97
N GLY A 98 1.51 12.57 7.52
CA GLY A 98 2.59 13.23 8.26
C GLY A 98 3.92 12.47 8.19
N GLY A 99 4.05 11.53 7.26
CA GLY A 99 5.22 10.68 7.07
C GLY A 99 6.06 11.04 5.85
N ARG A 100 7.13 10.27 5.66
CA ARG A 100 7.98 10.22 4.47
C ARG A 100 8.25 8.77 4.10
N LEU A 101 8.54 8.53 2.82
CA LEU A 101 8.92 7.21 2.34
C LEU A 101 10.22 6.71 2.98
#